data_AF-A0A3C0ZJ08-F1
#
_entry.id   AF-A0A3C0ZJ08-F1
#
_cell.length_a   1.000
_cell.length_b   1.000
_cell.length_c   1.000
_cell.angle_alpha   90.00
_cell.angle_beta   90.00
_cell.angle_gamma   90.00
#
_symmetry.space_group_name_H-M   'P 1'
#
loop_
_entity.id
_entity.type
_entity.pdbx_description
1 polymer ?
#
loop_
_entity_poly.entity_id
_entity_poly.type
_entity_poly.pdbx_seq_one_letter_code
_entity_poly.pdbx_strand_id
1 'polypeptide(L)'
;MKRPLSILVSNDDGIDAPGIAALVKELRKIGTVTVVAPDRQQSAVGHAITMNFPLRVKEFKKENVLFGYAVEGTPADCVKLAVRALLKTKPDLLVSGVNHGANTAISIIYSGTVSAAT
;
A
#
# COMPACT_ATOMS: atom_id res chain seq x y z
N MET A 1 2.40 27.91 7.31
CA MET A 1 3.21 27.03 6.43
C MET A 1 2.39 25.79 6.10
N LYS A 2 2.27 25.40 4.82
CA LYS A 2 1.57 24.17 4.41
C LYS A 2 2.45 22.97 4.82
N ARG A 3 1.86 21.97 5.47
CA ARG A 3 2.56 20.71 5.77
C ARG A 3 2.98 20.03 4.45
N PRO A 4 4.09 19.29 4.42
CA PRO A 4 4.49 18.53 3.24
C PRO A 4 3.41 17.51 2.86
N LEU A 5 3.24 17.28 1.56
CA LEU A 5 2.25 16.34 1.01
C LEU A 5 2.50 14.93 1.57
N SER A 6 1.52 14.36 2.27
CA SER A 6 1.61 13.00 2.82
C SER A 6 1.05 11.99 1.84
N ILE A 7 1.88 11.04 1.40
CA ILE A 7 1.56 10.08 0.34
C ILE A 7 1.65 8.66 0.89
N LEU A 8 0.56 7.91 0.79
CA LEU A 8 0.54 6.46 1.04
C LEU A 8 0.74 5.72 -0.28
N VAL A 9 1.66 4.76 -0.30
CA VAL A 9 1.94 3.92 -1.47
C VAL A 9 1.66 2.45 -1.14
N SER A 10 0.97 1.76 -2.03
CA SER A 10 0.68 0.32 -1.96
C SER A 10 0.76 -0.34 -3.34
N ASN A 11 0.61 -1.66 -3.40
CA ASN A 11 0.49 -2.44 -4.65
C ASN A 11 -0.13 -3.82 -4.37
N ASP A 12 -0.31 -4.62 -5.42
CA ASP A 12 -0.70 -6.04 -5.39
C ASP A 12 0.47 -7.00 -5.63
N ASP A 13 1.55 -6.55 -6.27
CA ASP A 13 2.76 -7.35 -6.53
C ASP A 13 3.62 -7.60 -5.29
N GLY A 14 3.35 -6.90 -4.18
CA GLY A 14 4.05 -7.03 -2.90
C GLY A 14 5.15 -5.98 -2.68
N ILE A 15 5.54 -5.80 -1.43
CA ILE A 15 6.42 -4.71 -0.98
C ILE A 15 7.84 -4.77 -1.57
N ASP A 16 8.32 -5.96 -1.92
CA ASP A 16 9.65 -6.13 -2.49
C ASP A 16 9.70 -5.91 -4.02
N ALA A 17 8.53 -5.78 -4.66
CA ALA A 17 8.45 -5.64 -6.11
C ALA A 17 9.26 -4.43 -6.63
N PRO A 18 9.90 -4.55 -7.81
CA PRO A 18 10.69 -3.46 -8.37
C PRO A 18 9.81 -2.24 -8.75
N GLY A 19 8.55 -2.47 -9.13
CA GLY A 19 7.61 -1.42 -9.52
C GLY A 19 7.27 -0.44 -8.40
N ILE A 20 6.99 -0.95 -7.19
CA ILE A 20 6.72 -0.08 -6.03
C ILE A 20 7.98 0.66 -5.58
N ALA A 21 9.17 0.06 -5.69
CA ALA A 21 10.43 0.74 -5.39
C ALA A 21 10.70 1.92 -6.34
N ALA A 22 10.46 1.73 -7.64
CA ALA A 22 10.58 2.80 -8.63
C ALA A 22 9.57 3.93 -8.38
N LEU A 23 8.32 3.59 -8.07
CA LEU A 23 7.28 4.57 -7.75
C LEU A 23 7.64 5.41 -6.52
N VAL A 24 8.08 4.75 -5.44
CA VAL A 24 8.46 5.42 -4.19
C VAL A 24 9.64 6.37 -4.40
N LYS A 25 10.60 6.00 -5.25
CA LYS A 25 11.75 6.86 -5.58
C LYS A 25 11.32 8.20 -6.18
N GLU A 26 10.32 8.20 -7.06
CA GLU A 26 9.81 9.42 -7.69
C GLU A 26 8.90 10.23 -6.75
N LEU A 27 8.00 9.55 -6.02
CA LEU A 27 7.07 10.21 -5.10
C LEU A 27 7.78 10.87 -3.90
N ARG A 28 8.92 10.34 -3.45
CA ARG A 28 9.74 10.96 -2.39
C ARG A 28 10.30 12.33 -2.77
N LYS A 29 10.33 12.69 -4.07
CA LYS A 29 10.77 14.01 -4.53
C LYS A 29 9.70 15.10 -4.31
N ILE A 30 8.43 14.71 -4.15
CA ILE A 30 7.29 15.64 -4.08
C ILE A 30 6.58 15.64 -2.72
N GLY A 31 6.87 14.67 -1.85
CA GLY A 31 6.22 14.54 -0.55
C GLY A 31 6.79 13.48 0.37
N THR A 32 6.22 13.40 1.56
CA THR A 32 6.54 12.38 2.56
C THR A 32 5.81 11.09 2.20
N VAL A 33 6.57 10.05 1.83
CA VAL A 33 6.02 8.77 1.39
C VAL A 33 6.05 7.75 2.53
N THR A 34 4.91 7.12 2.79
CA THR A 34 4.79 5.89 3.60
C THR A 34 4.38 4.75 2.70
N VAL A 35 5.06 3.61 2.81
CA VAL A 35 4.78 2.41 2.00
C VAL A 35 4.14 1.36 2.88
N VAL A 36 2.98 0.86 2.47
CA VAL A 36 2.30 -0.27 3.12
C VAL A 36 1.79 -1.19 2.02
N ALA A 37 2.34 -2.39 1.94
CA ALA A 37 2.07 -3.31 0.83
C ALA A 37 2.07 -4.77 1.32
N PRO A 38 1.47 -5.70 0.55
CA PRO A 38 1.49 -7.11 0.87
C PRO A 38 2.92 -7.65 1.03
N ASP A 39 3.13 -8.60 1.92
CA ASP A 39 4.43 -9.26 2.12
C ASP A 39 4.82 -10.20 0.97
N ARG A 40 3.85 -10.60 0.14
CA ARG A 40 3.99 -11.46 -1.04
C ARG A 40 3.08 -10.99 -2.17
N GLN A 41 3.36 -11.44 -3.40
CA GLN A 41 2.53 -11.16 -4.56
C GLN A 41 1.10 -11.71 -4.40
N GLN A 42 0.11 -10.90 -4.73
CA GLN A 42 -1.33 -11.19 -4.57
C GLN A 42 -2.11 -11.21 -5.92
N SER A 43 -1.41 -11.10 -7.07
CA SER A 43 -2.03 -10.92 -8.40
C SER A 43 -2.85 -12.11 -8.94
N ALA A 44 -3.03 -13.19 -8.17
CA ALA A 44 -3.81 -14.37 -8.57
C ALA A 44 -4.75 -14.92 -7.47
N VAL A 45 -4.99 -14.17 -6.39
CA VAL A 45 -5.73 -14.68 -5.22
C VAL A 45 -7.24 -14.50 -5.40
N GLY A 46 -7.78 -15.08 -6.48
CA GLY A 46 -9.21 -15.11 -6.77
C GLY A 46 -9.99 -16.22 -6.05
N HIS A 47 -9.32 -17.14 -5.35
CA HIS A 47 -9.98 -18.30 -4.68
C HIS A 47 -9.30 -18.82 -3.40
N ALA A 48 -8.20 -18.22 -2.93
CA ALA A 48 -7.57 -18.69 -1.69
C ALA A 48 -8.22 -18.02 -0.48
N ILE A 49 -9.29 -18.66 -0.02
CA ILE A 49 -9.89 -18.47 1.29
C ILE A 49 -8.76 -18.39 2.34
N THR A 50 -8.55 -17.21 2.92
CA THR A 50 -7.78 -17.09 4.17
C THR A 50 -8.76 -16.73 5.28
N MET A 51 -9.33 -17.78 5.88
CA MET A 51 -10.08 -17.65 7.13
C MET A 51 -9.11 -17.39 8.30
N ASN A 52 -9.45 -16.42 9.15
CA ASN A 52 -9.09 -16.31 10.57
C ASN A 52 -7.61 -16.31 11.00
N PHE A 53 -6.78 -15.39 10.46
CA PHE A 53 -5.53 -15.03 11.13
C PHE A 53 -5.48 -13.52 11.42
N PRO A 54 -4.93 -13.09 12.58
CA PRO A 54 -4.70 -11.67 12.82
C PRO A 54 -3.74 -11.14 11.75
N LEU A 55 -4.10 -10.01 11.13
CA LEU A 55 -3.21 -9.34 10.17
C LEU A 55 -1.89 -9.00 10.87
N ARG A 56 -0.78 -9.47 10.32
CA ARG A 56 0.56 -9.15 10.83
C ARG A 56 1.18 -8.06 9.99
N VAL A 57 1.80 -7.10 10.68
CA VAL A 57 2.58 -6.03 10.07
C VAL A 57 4.03 -6.21 10.48
N LYS A 58 4.95 -6.13 9.51
CA LYS A 58 6.39 -6.20 9.72
C LYS A 58 7.05 -5.00 9.09
N GLU A 59 8.05 -4.43 9.77
CA GLU A 59 8.92 -3.45 9.12
C GLU A 59 9.69 -4.12 7.99
N PHE A 60 9.68 -3.49 6.82
CA PHE A 60 10.41 -3.93 5.66
C PHE A 60 11.54 -2.95 5.38
N LYS A 61 12.77 -3.47 5.37
CA LYS A 61 13.99 -2.69 5.15
C LYS A 61 14.60 -3.05 3.81
N LYS A 62 14.94 -2.06 3.00
CA LYS A 62 15.81 -2.21 1.82
C LYS A 62 17.15 -1.58 2.16
N GLU A 63 18.24 -2.31 1.94
CA GLU A 63 19.61 -1.84 2.22
C GLU A 63 19.78 -1.32 3.67
N ASN A 64 19.22 -2.04 4.66
CA ASN A 64 19.17 -1.65 6.08
C ASN A 64 18.40 -0.36 6.41
N VAL A 65 17.75 0.28 5.43
CA VAL A 65 16.91 1.46 5.63
C VAL A 65 15.44 1.07 5.62
N LEU A 66 14.64 1.64 6.52
CA LEU A 66 13.18 1.43 6.54
C LEU A 66 12.58 1.88 5.20
N PHE A 67 12.05 0.91 4.47
CA PHE A 67 11.37 1.15 3.21
C PHE A 67 9.86 1.30 3.43
N GLY A 68 9.27 0.46 4.28
CA GLY A 68 7.84 0.48 4.58
C GLY A 68 7.40 -0.62 5.52
N TYR A 69 6.11 -0.96 5.45
CA TYR A 69 5.48 -2.00 6.25
C TYR A 69 4.90 -3.09 5.35
N ALA A 70 5.40 -4.31 5.53
CA ALA A 70 4.88 -5.51 4.88
C ALA A 70 3.68 -6.03 5.67
N VAL A 71 2.59 -6.34 5.00
CA VAL A 71 1.36 -6.85 5.60
C VAL A 71 1.06 -8.24 5.08
N GLU A 72 0.81 -9.19 5.99
CA GLU A 72 0.29 -10.52 5.66
C GLU A 72 -1.21 -10.44 5.34
N GLY A 73 -1.57 -9.79 4.24
CA GLY A 73 -2.96 -9.53 3.87
C GLY A 73 -3.12 -9.04 2.42
N THR A 74 -4.35 -8.66 2.07
CA THR A 74 -4.66 -8.14 0.74
C THR A 74 -4.23 -6.68 0.60
N PRO A 75 -4.13 -6.12 -0.63
CA PRO A 75 -3.89 -4.70 -0.83
C PRO A 75 -4.93 -3.80 -0.12
N ALA A 76 -6.18 -4.26 -0.02
CA ALA A 76 -7.22 -3.55 0.72
C ALA A 76 -6.94 -3.53 2.23
N ASP A 77 -6.46 -4.63 2.80
CA ASP A 77 -6.05 -4.70 4.22
C ASP A 77 -4.86 -3.78 4.49
N CYS A 78 -3.90 -3.70 3.57
CA CYS A 78 -2.75 -2.79 3.65
C CYS A 78 -3.21 -1.34 3.81
N VAL A 79 -4.13 -0.88 2.97
CA VAL A 79 -4.66 0.49 3.03
C VAL A 79 -5.47 0.71 4.31
N LYS A 80 -6.32 -0.24 4.70
CA LYS A 80 -7.12 -0.16 5.94
C LYS A 80 -6.23 -0.05 7.18
N LEU A 81 -5.20 -0.89 7.29
CA LEU A 81 -4.24 -0.87 8.39
C LEU A 81 -3.40 0.41 8.38
N ALA A 82 -2.97 0.86 7.19
CA ALA A 82 -2.22 2.10 7.05
C ALA A 82 -2.99 3.27 7.66
N VAL A 83 -4.26 3.45 7.25
CA VAL A 83 -5.07 4.60 7.68
C VAL A 83 -5.53 4.47 9.14
N ARG A 84 -5.81 3.26 9.63
CA ARG A 84 -6.37 3.07 10.98
C ARG A 84 -5.34 2.88 12.09
N ALA A 85 -4.15 2.35 11.77
CA ALA A 85 -3.20 1.90 12.79
C ALA A 85 -1.75 2.39 12.59
N LEU A 86 -1.29 2.55 11.34
CA LEU A 86 0.13 2.87 11.08
C LEU A 86 0.39 4.37 10.91
N LEU A 87 -0.52 5.08 10.23
CA LEU A 87 -0.37 6.50 9.97
C LEU A 87 -0.93 7.32 11.13
N LYS A 88 -0.12 8.28 11.64
CA LYS A 88 -0.56 9.25 12.66
C LYS A 88 -1.60 10.24 12.11
N THR A 89 -1.60 10.46 10.80
CA THR A 89 -2.46 11.41 10.12
C THR A 89 -2.94 10.82 8.81
N LYS A 90 -4.18 11.11 8.41
CA LYS A 90 -4.73 10.68 7.13
C LYS A 90 -3.82 11.16 5.98
N PRO A 91 -3.47 10.28 5.01
CA PRO A 91 -2.67 10.68 3.86
C PRO A 91 -3.48 11.63 2.97
N ASP A 92 -2.79 12.55 2.32
CA ASP A 92 -3.38 13.48 1.35
C ASP A 92 -3.59 12.78 -0.01
N LEU A 93 -2.74 11.78 -0.31
CA LEU A 93 -2.78 10.99 -1.55
C LEU A 93 -2.53 9.50 -1.26
N LEU A 94 -3.28 8.62 -1.92
CA LEU A 94 -3.01 7.19 -2.00
C LEU A 94 -2.63 6.84 -3.44
N VAL A 95 -1.51 6.17 -3.63
CA VAL A 95 -1.05 5.69 -4.94
C VAL A 95 -0.87 4.17 -4.89
N SER A 96 -1.49 3.45 -5.82
CA SER A 96 -1.33 2.00 -5.95
C SER A 96 -0.61 1.65 -7.25
N GLY A 97 0.55 1.00 -7.17
CA GLY A 97 1.36 0.63 -8.33
C GLY A 97 2.87 0.53 -8.06
N VAL A 98 3.72 0.45 -9.09
CA VAL A 98 3.39 0.15 -10.50
C VAL A 98 3.27 -1.36 -10.68
N ASN A 99 2.13 -1.81 -11.20
CA ASN A 99 1.87 -3.25 -11.36
C ASN A 99 2.53 -3.77 -12.64
N HIS A 100 3.06 -4.99 -12.59
CA HIS A 100 3.69 -5.65 -13.73
C HIS A 100 2.62 -6.26 -14.67
N GLY A 101 2.02 -5.41 -15.51
CA GLY A 101 0.97 -5.79 -16.47
C GLY A 101 0.04 -4.63 -16.78
N ALA A 102 -0.67 -4.71 -17.91
CA ALA A 102 -1.64 -3.70 -18.30
C ALA A 102 -2.87 -3.75 -17.37
N ASN A 103 -2.82 -3.01 -16.26
CA ASN A 103 -4.00 -2.66 -15.47
C ASN A 103 -4.70 -1.46 -16.10
N THR A 104 -5.07 -1.59 -17.37
CA THR A 104 -5.96 -0.64 -18.04
C THR A 104 -7.36 -0.79 -17.44
N ALA A 105 -7.77 0.23 -16.68
CA ALA A 105 -9.15 0.64 -16.41
C ALA A 105 -9.85 0.32 -15.05
N ILE A 106 -9.19 -0.17 -13.98
CA ILE A 106 -9.94 -0.47 -12.71
C ILE A 106 -9.46 0.19 -11.40
N SER A 107 -8.34 0.94 -11.37
CA SER A 107 -7.92 1.59 -10.10
C SER A 107 -8.35 3.06 -9.93
N ILE A 108 -9.26 3.59 -10.76
CA ILE A 108 -9.67 5.01 -10.70
C ILE A 108 -10.84 5.26 -9.72
N ILE A 109 -11.77 4.34 -9.49
CA ILE A 109 -12.79 4.47 -8.44
C ILE A 109 -13.25 3.08 -7.99
N TYR A 110 -12.53 2.43 -7.07
CA TYR A 110 -13.24 1.52 -6.15
C TYR A 110 -13.51 2.29 -4.87
N SER A 111 -14.73 2.79 -4.82
CA SER A 111 -15.45 3.32 -3.67
C SER A 111 -15.17 2.48 -2.42
N GLY A 112 -14.11 2.86 -1.68
CA GLY A 112 -13.99 2.68 -0.24
C GLY A 112 -14.70 3.79 0.54
N THR A 113 -15.34 4.73 -0.17
CA THR A 113 -16.22 5.76 0.38
C THR A 113 -17.54 5.19 0.92
N VAL A 114 -17.91 3.94 0.62
CA VAL A 114 -19.15 3.31 1.15
C VAL A 114 -18.88 2.27 2.26
N SER A 115 -17.63 1.84 2.50
CA SER A 115 -17.34 0.91 3.61
C SER A 115 -16.63 1.57 4.80
N ALA A 116 -16.32 2.86 4.71
CA ALA A 116 -15.86 3.69 5.82
C ALA A 116 -16.95 4.60 6.40
N ALA A 117 -18.19 4.47 5.91
CA ALA A 117 -19.38 5.12 6.44
C ALA A 117 -20.33 4.07 7.07
N THR A 118 -19.85 3.41 8.12
CA THR A 118 -20.66 2.89 9.25
C THR A 118 -19.74 2.86 10.47
#